data_AF-A0A7W0QC63-F1
#
_entry.id   AF-A0A7W0QC63-F1
#
_cell.length_a   1.000
_cell.length_b   1.000
_cell.length_c   1.000
_cell.angle_alpha   90.00
_cell.angle_beta   90.00
_cell.angle_gamma   90.00
#
_symmetry.space_group_name_H-M   'P 1'
#
loop_
_entity.id
_entity.type
_entity.pdbx_description
1 polymer ?
#
loop_
_entity_poly.entity_id
_entity_poly.type
_entity_poly.pdbx_seq_one_letter_code
_entity_poly.pdbx_strand_id
1 'polypeptide(L)'
;MQPRPHVVIALALLAGCGVGATDAADELWDDTRDDDGRDDTVALALAGSVAIDPGTTTNAERVETLPVSRSEGGATRRVVMQLAPAQVPKLAKGDRLMVPAEVQVTTRCDIGQTAPGCGYNPNVRAQLILTGNPGDTSAAGNSVVIATQTETCTQAEHHCMFVFRPGDASIDVPDMPCLANGSCHVNLVMWAWHPDARSGDADKVLVGGNDGNYLDNGRVDGDQGRLMVIRERRITGGDRASRETSGGGDITVNTSANPVLIYSHRLKPAGEDLQANEQFLVEARIVTTVSTRARFSTEMFLTRNPNAIDGNGVEAITPAAINEHNGVNCTPGGACVTRKVAVFRVDRRIGDAIYVNVIAKSAVPGGGSARVTVQRNAGSVRSLRYAARFAR
;
A
#
# COMPACT_ATOMS: atom_id res chain seq x y z
N MET A 1 16.04 -39.08 4.43
CA MET A 1 15.71 -39.01 5.87
C MET A 1 16.89 -39.55 6.66
N GLN A 2 17.63 -38.66 7.31
CA GLN A 2 18.69 -38.97 8.29
C GLN A 2 18.48 -38.01 9.45
N PRO A 3 18.44 -38.47 10.72
CA PRO A 3 18.18 -37.59 11.85
C PRO A 3 19.47 -36.91 12.31
N ARG A 4 19.42 -35.60 12.56
CA ARG A 4 20.45 -34.85 13.28
C ARG A 4 20.16 -34.93 14.79
N PRO A 5 21.18 -35.03 15.65
CA PRO A 5 20.98 -35.14 17.09
C PRO A 5 20.71 -33.78 17.74
N HIS A 6 19.89 -33.82 18.79
CA HIS A 6 19.56 -32.73 19.68
C HIS A 6 20.76 -32.31 20.53
N VAL A 7 21.03 -31.00 20.59
CA VAL A 7 21.93 -30.41 21.58
C VAL A 7 21.09 -30.01 22.80
N VAL A 8 21.40 -30.63 23.94
CA VAL A 8 20.90 -30.27 25.27
C VAL A 8 21.89 -29.28 25.87
N ILE A 9 21.45 -28.06 26.21
CA ILE A 9 22.22 -27.13 27.03
C ILE A 9 21.61 -27.14 28.43
N ALA A 10 22.43 -27.54 29.40
CA ALA A 10 22.12 -27.58 30.82
C ALA A 10 22.21 -26.16 31.42
N LEU A 11 21.19 -25.82 32.21
CA LEU A 11 21.09 -24.62 33.02
C LEU A 11 21.75 -24.90 34.39
N ALA A 12 22.80 -24.16 34.75
CA ALA A 12 23.39 -24.23 36.09
C ALA A 12 22.98 -23.01 36.91
N LEU A 13 22.15 -23.25 37.93
CA LEU A 13 21.91 -22.34 39.05
C LEU A 13 23.15 -22.31 39.96
N LEU A 14 23.57 -21.12 40.38
CA LEU A 14 24.36 -20.92 41.58
C LEU A 14 23.65 -19.92 42.48
N ALA A 15 23.15 -20.45 43.61
CA ALA A 15 22.74 -19.70 44.78
C ALA A 15 23.96 -19.41 45.65
N GLY A 16 24.04 -18.20 46.20
CA GLY A 16 25.03 -17.82 47.19
C GLY A 16 24.42 -16.87 48.20
N CYS A 17 24.15 -17.39 49.39
CA CYS A 17 23.75 -16.63 50.58
C CYS A 17 24.93 -15.83 51.14
N GLY A 18 24.65 -14.64 51.67
CA GLY A 18 25.58 -13.86 52.48
C GLY A 18 24.82 -12.90 53.37
N VAL A 19 24.63 -13.30 54.63
CA VAL A 19 24.07 -12.50 55.72
C VAL A 19 25.20 -11.72 56.37
N GLY A 20 24.98 -10.43 56.66
CA GLY A 20 25.87 -9.61 57.46
C GLY A 20 25.13 -8.37 57.95
N ALA A 21 24.67 -8.41 59.19
CA ALA A 21 24.10 -7.28 59.94
C ALA A 21 25.14 -6.76 60.93
N THR A 22 25.24 -5.43 61.07
CA THR A 22 25.47 -4.72 62.34
C THR A 22 25.17 -3.22 62.17
N ASP A 23 24.18 -2.76 62.95
CA ASP A 23 24.10 -1.54 63.77
C ASP A 23 24.90 -0.28 63.39
N ALA A 24 24.21 0.87 63.26
CA ALA A 24 23.99 1.81 64.37
C ALA A 24 23.64 3.24 63.89
N ALA A 25 22.61 3.79 64.55
CA ALA A 25 22.42 5.17 65.00
C ALA A 25 22.24 6.36 64.01
N ASP A 26 21.08 6.99 64.20
CA ASP A 26 20.82 8.43 64.33
C ASP A 26 21.13 9.41 63.18
N GLU A 27 20.06 9.97 62.61
CA GLU A 27 19.78 11.40 62.32
C GLU A 27 18.51 11.44 61.44
N LEU A 28 17.33 11.82 61.94
CA LEU A 28 16.79 13.19 62.10
C LEU A 28 16.77 14.00 60.79
N TRP A 29 15.71 14.81 60.57
CA TRP A 29 15.27 15.55 59.36
C TRP A 29 14.32 14.75 58.44
N ASP A 30 13.00 14.88 58.59
CA ASP A 30 12.14 15.97 58.09
C ASP A 30 12.06 16.03 56.55
N ASP A 31 11.05 15.37 55.98
CA ASP A 31 10.31 15.84 54.80
C ASP A 31 9.09 14.92 54.59
N THR A 32 7.93 15.31 55.14
CA THR A 32 6.64 14.74 54.71
C THR A 32 6.37 15.19 53.28
N ARG A 33 6.87 14.41 52.32
CA ARG A 33 6.39 14.49 50.94
C ARG A 33 5.03 13.83 50.90
N ASP A 34 4.01 14.67 50.76
CA ASP A 34 2.74 14.29 50.17
C ASP A 34 3.04 13.57 48.85
N ASP A 35 2.93 12.25 48.89
CA ASP A 35 2.89 11.37 47.73
C ASP A 35 1.45 11.44 47.22
N ASP A 36 1.08 12.56 46.59
CA ASP A 36 -0.08 12.59 45.70
C ASP A 36 0.26 11.73 44.48
N GLY A 37 0.11 10.42 44.67
CA GLY A 37 0.06 9.36 43.68
C GLY A 37 -1.03 9.61 42.64
N ARG A 38 -0.86 10.69 41.89
CA ARG A 38 -1.56 11.02 40.66
C ARG A 38 -1.16 9.98 39.63
N ASP A 39 -1.86 8.86 39.67
CA ASP A 39 -2.58 8.26 38.55
C ASP A 39 -2.03 8.50 37.12
N ASP A 40 -0.72 8.35 36.91
CA ASP A 40 -0.08 8.33 35.60
C ASP A 40 -0.61 7.18 34.72
N THR A 41 -1.24 6.18 35.36
CA THR A 41 -1.96 5.08 34.73
C THR A 41 -3.20 5.52 33.94
N VAL A 42 -3.92 6.56 34.37
CA VAL A 42 -5.09 7.07 33.63
C VAL A 42 -4.67 7.96 32.46
N ALA A 43 -3.55 8.67 32.55
CA ALA A 43 -3.03 9.48 31.44
C ALA A 43 -2.55 8.63 30.24
N LEU A 44 -1.96 7.46 30.48
CA LEU A 44 -1.51 6.54 29.43
C LEU A 44 -2.65 5.88 28.63
N ALA A 45 -3.85 5.79 29.22
CA ALA A 45 -5.05 5.20 28.61
C ALA A 45 -5.73 6.14 27.60
N LEU A 46 -5.34 7.42 27.54
CA LEU A 46 -5.92 8.43 26.63
C LEU A 46 -5.01 8.83 25.46
N ALA A 47 -3.75 8.38 25.43
CA ALA A 47 -2.82 8.71 24.35
C ALA A 47 -3.29 8.16 22.99
N GLY A 48 -3.15 8.98 21.94
CA GLY A 48 -3.40 8.55 20.57
C GLY A 48 -2.44 7.43 20.14
N SER A 49 -2.87 6.61 19.17
CA SER A 49 -2.01 5.57 18.59
C SER A 49 -2.25 5.38 17.10
N VAL A 50 -1.20 4.97 16.39
CA VAL A 50 -1.19 4.62 14.98
C VAL A 50 -0.54 3.26 14.82
N ALA A 51 -1.16 2.42 13.97
CA ALA A 51 -0.58 1.18 13.51
C ALA A 51 -0.78 1.07 12.00
N ILE A 52 0.27 0.67 11.29
CA ILE A 52 0.23 0.37 9.86
C ILE A 52 0.59 -1.09 9.64
N ASP A 53 0.03 -1.65 8.57
CA ASP A 53 0.49 -2.92 8.02
C ASP A 53 0.59 -2.78 6.49
N PRO A 54 1.74 -3.11 5.88
CA PRO A 54 1.92 -3.03 4.44
C PRO A 54 1.18 -4.15 3.69
N GLY A 55 0.60 -5.12 4.40
CA GLY A 55 0.01 -6.32 3.83
C GLY A 55 1.06 -7.26 3.23
N THR A 56 0.59 -8.12 2.33
CA THR A 56 1.46 -8.99 1.55
C THR A 56 2.28 -8.15 0.58
N THR A 57 3.62 -8.29 0.63
CA THR A 57 4.57 -7.48 -0.14
C THR A 57 5.00 -8.10 -1.48
N THR A 58 4.54 -9.31 -1.78
CA THR A 58 4.83 -10.01 -3.04
C THR A 58 3.62 -10.81 -3.50
N ASN A 59 3.21 -10.67 -4.76
CA ASN A 59 2.06 -11.36 -5.37
C ASN A 59 0.81 -11.32 -4.46
N ALA A 60 0.35 -10.11 -4.12
CA ALA A 60 -0.80 -9.93 -3.23
C ALA A 60 -2.12 -10.41 -3.88
N GLU A 61 -2.16 -10.52 -5.20
CA GLU A 61 -3.32 -10.96 -5.97
C GLU A 61 -3.64 -12.44 -5.73
N ARG A 62 -4.91 -12.72 -5.42
CA ARG A 62 -5.43 -14.07 -5.16
C ARG A 62 -6.03 -14.74 -6.39
N VAL A 63 -6.29 -13.96 -7.44
CA VAL A 63 -6.88 -14.43 -8.70
C VAL A 63 -6.19 -13.72 -9.84
N GLU A 64 -5.98 -14.42 -10.95
CA GLU A 64 -5.38 -13.85 -12.15
C GLU A 64 -6.42 -13.23 -13.09
N THR A 65 -7.70 -13.58 -12.93
CA THR A 65 -8.75 -13.22 -13.90
C THR A 65 -10.08 -12.90 -13.22
N LEU A 66 -10.82 -11.98 -13.85
CA LEU A 66 -12.23 -11.70 -13.57
C LEU A 66 -13.06 -12.01 -14.81
N PRO A 67 -14.10 -12.86 -14.72
CA PRO A 67 -15.02 -13.05 -15.83
C PRO A 67 -15.80 -11.75 -16.09
N VAL A 68 -16.07 -11.45 -17.35
CA VAL A 68 -16.90 -10.31 -17.76
C VAL A 68 -18.32 -10.81 -18.00
N SER A 69 -19.27 -10.34 -17.20
CA SER A 69 -20.68 -10.68 -17.35
C SER A 69 -21.44 -9.67 -18.20
N ARG A 70 -22.65 -10.01 -18.67
CA ARG A 70 -23.48 -9.10 -19.50
C ARG A 70 -23.98 -7.86 -18.76
N SER A 71 -24.18 -7.98 -17.45
CA SER A 71 -24.68 -6.90 -16.61
C SER A 71 -23.92 -6.89 -15.29
N GLU A 72 -23.93 -5.74 -14.62
CA GLU A 72 -23.30 -5.61 -13.31
C GLU A 72 -23.93 -6.56 -12.29
N GLY A 73 -25.27 -6.67 -12.27
CA GLY A 73 -25.98 -7.54 -11.34
C GLY A 73 -25.64 -9.03 -11.52
N GLY A 74 -25.32 -9.46 -12.75
CA GLY A 74 -24.88 -10.82 -13.04
C GLY A 74 -23.37 -11.04 -12.89
N ALA A 75 -22.60 -9.99 -12.58
CA ALA A 75 -21.15 -10.08 -12.49
C ALA A 75 -20.70 -10.87 -11.26
N THR A 76 -19.80 -11.83 -11.49
CA THR A 76 -19.18 -12.60 -10.40
C THR A 76 -18.18 -11.72 -9.66
N ARG A 77 -18.41 -11.52 -8.36
CA ARG A 77 -17.51 -10.80 -7.47
C ARG A 77 -16.44 -11.73 -6.93
N ARG A 78 -15.18 -11.29 -6.94
CA ARG A 78 -14.04 -12.07 -6.43
C ARG A 78 -13.23 -11.23 -5.45
N VAL A 79 -12.82 -11.83 -4.34
CA VAL A 79 -11.81 -11.23 -3.45
C VAL A 79 -10.45 -11.33 -4.15
N VAL A 80 -9.97 -10.21 -4.70
CA VAL A 80 -8.71 -10.16 -5.45
C VAL A 80 -7.50 -9.97 -4.55
N MET A 81 -7.65 -9.28 -3.41
CA MET A 81 -6.61 -9.13 -2.39
C MET A 81 -7.28 -9.15 -1.02
N GLN A 82 -6.52 -9.55 0.00
CA GLN A 82 -7.02 -9.65 1.37
C GLN A 82 -5.93 -9.33 2.38
N LEU A 83 -6.30 -8.60 3.44
CA LEU A 83 -5.56 -8.58 4.70
C LEU A 83 -6.22 -9.56 5.67
N ALA A 84 -5.44 -10.52 6.15
CA ALA A 84 -5.85 -11.42 7.21
C ALA A 84 -5.90 -10.70 8.56
N PRO A 85 -6.49 -11.27 9.63
CA PRO A 85 -6.62 -10.58 10.91
C PRO A 85 -5.28 -10.22 11.55
N ALA A 86 -4.23 -11.01 11.28
CA ALA A 86 -2.87 -10.69 11.72
C ALA A 86 -2.26 -9.46 11.00
N GLN A 87 -2.77 -9.11 9.83
CA GLN A 87 -2.35 -7.96 9.01
C GLN A 87 -3.31 -6.76 9.14
N VAL A 88 -4.39 -6.90 9.92
CA VAL A 88 -5.29 -5.81 10.26
C VAL A 88 -4.97 -5.38 11.70
N PRO A 89 -4.49 -4.14 11.92
CA PRO A 89 -4.23 -3.67 13.27
C PRO A 89 -5.46 -3.84 14.17
N LYS A 90 -5.26 -4.11 15.46
CA LYS A 90 -6.37 -4.31 16.42
C LYS A 90 -7.33 -3.11 16.42
N LEU A 91 -8.49 -3.31 15.80
CA LEU A 91 -9.51 -2.29 15.64
C LEU A 91 -10.39 -2.18 16.89
N ALA A 92 -10.89 -0.98 17.11
CA ALA A 92 -11.99 -0.70 18.02
C ALA A 92 -12.99 0.23 17.31
N LYS A 93 -14.23 0.23 17.80
CA LYS A 93 -15.24 1.19 17.35
C LYS A 93 -14.72 2.62 17.47
N GLY A 94 -14.90 3.40 16.41
CA GLY A 94 -14.46 4.80 16.33
C GLY A 94 -12.99 5.01 15.97
N ASP A 95 -12.21 3.95 15.74
CA ASP A 95 -10.91 4.09 15.07
C ASP A 95 -11.12 4.65 13.66
N ARG A 96 -10.18 5.48 13.19
CA ARG A 96 -10.10 5.81 11.77
C ARG A 96 -9.31 4.71 11.06
N LEU A 97 -9.96 4.00 10.15
CA LEU A 97 -9.32 3.01 9.30
C LEU A 97 -9.09 3.63 7.92
N MET A 98 -7.86 3.60 7.43
CA MET A 98 -7.52 3.93 6.05
C MET A 98 -6.97 2.67 5.38
N VAL A 99 -7.41 2.43 4.15
CA VAL A 99 -7.02 1.25 3.37
C VAL A 99 -6.49 1.71 2.02
N PRO A 100 -5.25 2.24 1.97
CA PRO A 100 -4.63 2.53 0.70
C PRO A 100 -4.41 1.23 -0.08
N ALA A 101 -4.70 1.25 -1.36
CA ALA A 101 -4.50 0.11 -2.23
C ALA A 101 -4.21 0.55 -3.66
N GLU A 102 -3.49 -0.27 -4.39
CA GLU A 102 -3.39 -0.19 -5.84
C GLU A 102 -3.52 -1.57 -6.46
N VAL A 103 -4.10 -1.65 -7.65
CA VAL A 103 -4.12 -2.88 -8.45
C VAL A 103 -4.20 -2.54 -9.91
N GLN A 104 -3.40 -3.25 -10.71
CA GLN A 104 -3.49 -3.20 -12.16
C GLN A 104 -4.50 -4.23 -12.65
N VAL A 105 -5.37 -3.80 -13.56
CA VAL A 105 -6.22 -4.69 -14.36
C VAL A 105 -5.84 -4.52 -15.81
N THR A 106 -5.67 -5.61 -16.54
CA THR A 106 -5.31 -5.56 -17.94
C THR A 106 -6.40 -6.21 -18.80
N THR A 107 -6.72 -5.59 -19.94
CA THR A 107 -7.57 -6.21 -20.95
C THR A 107 -6.85 -7.44 -21.50
N ARG A 108 -7.60 -8.50 -21.80
CA ARG A 108 -7.06 -9.75 -22.36
C ARG A 108 -6.29 -9.53 -23.66
N CYS A 109 -6.66 -8.49 -24.41
CA CYS A 109 -6.20 -8.23 -25.76
C CYS A 109 -5.60 -6.84 -25.82
N ASP A 110 -4.49 -6.73 -26.53
CA ASP A 110 -3.90 -5.45 -26.94
C ASP A 110 -4.47 -5.00 -28.30
N ILE A 111 -4.12 -3.79 -28.72
CA ILE A 111 -4.56 -3.18 -29.97
C ILE A 111 -4.23 -4.08 -31.17
N GLY A 112 -5.23 -4.28 -32.04
CA GLY A 112 -5.11 -5.08 -33.26
C GLY A 112 -5.30 -6.57 -33.05
N GLN A 113 -5.43 -7.04 -31.81
CA GLN A 113 -5.72 -8.43 -31.51
C GLN A 113 -7.22 -8.73 -31.56
N THR A 114 -7.57 -9.92 -32.04
CA THR A 114 -8.96 -10.39 -32.11
C THR A 114 -9.08 -11.74 -31.41
N ALA A 115 -9.93 -11.80 -30.40
CA ALA A 115 -10.27 -13.00 -29.65
C ALA A 115 -11.56 -12.75 -28.85
N PRO A 116 -12.08 -13.78 -28.16
CA PRO A 116 -13.16 -13.58 -27.24
C PRO A 116 -12.92 -12.49 -26.18
N GLY A 117 -13.76 -11.45 -26.19
CA GLY A 117 -13.73 -10.32 -25.26
C GLY A 117 -12.96 -9.09 -25.77
N CYS A 118 -12.36 -9.17 -26.97
CA CYS A 118 -11.61 -8.07 -27.58
C CYS A 118 -12.48 -7.11 -28.42
N GLY A 119 -13.81 -7.21 -28.36
CA GLY A 119 -14.72 -6.39 -29.16
C GLY A 119 -15.23 -5.13 -28.46
N TYR A 120 -14.94 -4.99 -27.16
CA TYR A 120 -15.50 -3.95 -26.31
C TYR A 120 -14.54 -3.55 -25.19
N ASN A 121 -14.93 -2.52 -24.43
CA ASN A 121 -14.19 -2.01 -23.26
C ASN A 121 -14.97 -2.34 -21.98
N PRO A 122 -14.57 -3.38 -21.20
CA PRO A 122 -15.33 -3.79 -20.02
C PRO A 122 -15.33 -2.71 -18.93
N ASN A 123 -16.46 -2.57 -18.25
CA ASN A 123 -16.50 -1.88 -16.97
C ASN A 123 -15.93 -2.81 -15.90
N VAL A 124 -15.08 -2.28 -15.04
CA VAL A 124 -14.49 -3.01 -13.92
C VAL A 124 -14.73 -2.19 -12.66
N ARG A 125 -15.27 -2.83 -11.62
CA ARG A 125 -15.52 -2.21 -10.33
C ARG A 125 -14.66 -2.86 -9.27
N ALA A 126 -14.11 -2.03 -8.41
CA ALA A 126 -13.30 -2.40 -7.26
C ALA A 126 -13.96 -1.86 -5.99
N GLN A 127 -14.07 -2.69 -4.96
CA GLN A 127 -14.67 -2.32 -3.69
C GLN A 127 -13.80 -2.82 -2.54
N LEU A 128 -13.43 -1.91 -1.64
CA LEU A 128 -12.80 -2.24 -0.37
C LEU A 128 -13.89 -2.46 0.67
N ILE A 129 -13.82 -3.59 1.40
CA ILE A 129 -14.72 -3.88 2.51
C ILE A 129 -13.96 -4.28 3.76
N LEU A 130 -14.45 -3.85 4.93
CA LEU A 130 -14.09 -4.40 6.23
C LEU A 130 -15.13 -5.47 6.58
N THR A 131 -14.69 -6.66 6.97
CA THR A 131 -15.56 -7.83 7.17
C THR A 131 -15.05 -8.74 8.27
N GLY A 132 -15.94 -9.51 8.91
CA GLY A 132 -15.57 -10.62 9.77
C GLY A 132 -15.32 -11.95 9.06
N ASN A 133 -15.54 -12.03 7.74
CA ASN A 133 -15.44 -13.27 6.97
C ASN A 133 -14.50 -13.10 5.76
N PRO A 134 -13.45 -13.93 5.62
CA PRO A 134 -12.51 -13.83 4.51
C PRO A 134 -13.15 -14.08 3.13
N GLY A 135 -14.31 -14.73 3.07
CA GLY A 135 -15.03 -15.02 1.82
C GLY A 135 -16.01 -13.93 1.37
N ASP A 136 -16.21 -12.87 2.16
CA ASP A 136 -17.21 -11.87 1.82
C ASP A 136 -16.80 -11.09 0.55
N THR A 137 -17.74 -11.02 -0.38
CA THR A 137 -17.60 -10.33 -1.68
C THR A 137 -18.58 -9.16 -1.83
N SER A 138 -19.31 -8.83 -0.77
CA SER A 138 -20.26 -7.72 -0.75
C SER A 138 -20.38 -7.18 0.67
N ALA A 139 -20.61 -5.88 0.80
CA ALA A 139 -20.97 -5.29 2.09
C ALA A 139 -22.43 -5.56 2.43
N ALA A 140 -22.71 -6.77 2.91
CA ALA A 140 -24.00 -7.17 3.46
C ALA A 140 -23.80 -7.86 4.81
N GLY A 141 -24.76 -7.71 5.72
CA GLY A 141 -24.68 -8.28 7.07
C GLY A 141 -23.53 -7.67 7.88
N ASN A 142 -22.54 -8.48 8.24
CA ASN A 142 -21.42 -8.11 9.11
C ASN A 142 -20.22 -7.50 8.35
N SER A 143 -20.51 -6.76 7.28
CA SER A 143 -19.51 -6.19 6.38
C SER A 143 -19.87 -4.75 6.01
N VAL A 144 -18.87 -3.88 5.92
CA VAL A 144 -19.06 -2.46 5.59
C VAL A 144 -18.16 -2.05 4.42
N VAL A 145 -18.69 -1.24 3.51
CA VAL A 145 -17.92 -0.64 2.42
C VAL A 145 -16.97 0.41 2.99
N ILE A 146 -15.70 0.33 2.60
CA ILE A 146 -14.70 1.37 2.87
C ILE A 146 -14.66 2.36 1.71
N ALA A 147 -14.55 1.85 0.48
CA ALA A 147 -14.55 2.64 -0.75
C ALA A 147 -14.94 1.82 -1.96
N THR A 148 -15.32 2.49 -3.04
CA THR A 148 -15.62 1.86 -4.33
C THR A 148 -15.09 2.74 -5.46
N GLN A 149 -14.51 2.12 -6.48
CA GLN A 149 -14.10 2.75 -7.74
C GLN A 149 -14.66 1.94 -8.92
N THR A 150 -14.99 2.61 -10.01
CA THR A 150 -15.42 1.97 -11.25
C THR A 150 -14.70 2.63 -12.41
N GLU A 151 -14.09 1.82 -13.26
CA GLU A 151 -13.37 2.28 -14.44
C GLU A 151 -13.84 1.50 -15.66
N THR A 152 -13.85 2.15 -16.82
CA THR A 152 -14.01 1.47 -18.10
C THR A 152 -12.63 1.15 -18.64
N CYS A 153 -12.27 -0.12 -18.65
CA CYS A 153 -10.98 -0.56 -19.13
C CYS A 153 -10.94 -0.59 -20.65
N THR A 154 -10.30 0.40 -21.25
CA THR A 154 -10.25 0.51 -22.71
C THR A 154 -9.13 -0.34 -23.31
N GLN A 155 -9.34 -0.85 -24.53
CA GLN A 155 -8.27 -1.50 -25.28
C GLN A 155 -7.10 -0.56 -25.59
N ALA A 156 -7.40 0.73 -25.75
CA ALA A 156 -6.39 1.75 -25.99
C ALA A 156 -5.44 1.90 -24.79
N GLU A 157 -5.96 1.85 -23.57
CA GLU A 157 -5.15 1.86 -22.35
C GLU A 157 -4.54 0.49 -22.06
N HIS A 158 -5.24 -0.60 -22.39
CA HIS A 158 -4.90 -2.00 -22.13
C HIS A 158 -4.66 -2.33 -20.64
N HIS A 159 -3.80 -1.60 -19.92
CA HIS A 159 -3.66 -1.60 -18.48
C HIS A 159 -4.44 -0.43 -17.86
N CYS A 160 -5.30 -0.73 -16.90
CA CYS A 160 -6.03 0.22 -16.07
C CYS A 160 -5.54 0.11 -14.64
N MET A 161 -5.47 1.25 -13.95
CA MET A 161 -5.03 1.30 -12.56
C MET A 161 -6.19 1.71 -11.66
N PHE A 162 -6.44 0.91 -10.63
CA PHE A 162 -7.28 1.30 -9.51
C PHE A 162 -6.36 1.73 -8.38
N VAL A 163 -6.52 2.95 -7.87
CA VAL A 163 -5.70 3.47 -6.77
C VAL A 163 -6.60 4.10 -5.73
N PHE A 164 -6.75 3.40 -4.62
CA PHE A 164 -7.49 3.83 -3.45
C PHE A 164 -6.56 4.69 -2.59
N ARG A 165 -6.78 6.00 -2.62
CA ARG A 165 -6.02 6.93 -1.78
C ARG A 165 -6.56 6.92 -0.35
N PRO A 166 -5.73 7.18 0.66
CA PRO A 166 -6.15 7.27 2.06
C PRO A 166 -7.35 8.20 2.30
N GLY A 167 -7.39 9.35 1.61
CA GLY A 167 -8.49 10.29 1.71
C GLY A 167 -9.82 9.78 1.16
N ASP A 168 -9.78 8.88 0.16
CA ASP A 168 -10.97 8.32 -0.49
C ASP A 168 -11.35 6.95 0.09
N ALA A 169 -10.38 6.24 0.68
CA ALA A 169 -10.51 4.88 1.21
C ALA A 169 -10.32 4.86 2.71
N SER A 170 -11.19 5.58 3.41
CA SER A 170 -11.19 5.58 4.87
C SER A 170 -12.57 5.68 5.48
N ILE A 171 -12.73 5.04 6.64
CA ILE A 171 -13.96 5.00 7.42
C ILE A 171 -13.66 5.20 8.90
N ASP A 172 -14.65 5.65 9.65
CA ASP A 172 -14.66 5.48 11.09
C ASP A 172 -15.27 4.10 11.38
N VAL A 173 -14.51 3.25 12.08
CA VAL A 173 -14.85 1.83 12.26
C VAL A 173 -16.17 1.72 13.04
N PRO A 174 -17.22 1.14 12.44
CA PRO A 174 -18.50 0.95 13.11
C PRO A 174 -18.40 -0.18 14.14
N ASP A 175 -19.44 -0.35 14.96
CA ASP A 175 -19.52 -1.52 15.83
C ASP A 175 -19.76 -2.78 14.99
N MET A 176 -18.86 -3.77 15.10
CA MET A 176 -18.91 -5.00 14.29
C MET A 176 -18.47 -6.21 15.13
N PRO A 177 -19.05 -7.41 14.91
CA PRO A 177 -18.68 -8.60 15.67
C PRO A 177 -17.19 -8.97 15.59
N CYS A 178 -16.54 -8.71 14.46
CA CYS A 178 -15.13 -9.04 14.26
C CYS A 178 -14.15 -8.20 15.09
N LEU A 179 -14.63 -7.09 15.68
CA LEU A 179 -13.80 -6.24 16.55
C LEU A 179 -13.49 -6.97 17.87
N ALA A 180 -14.50 -7.61 18.45
CA ALA A 180 -14.42 -8.20 19.79
C ALA A 180 -13.43 -9.38 19.85
N ASN A 181 -13.33 -10.16 18.78
CA ASN A 181 -12.45 -11.31 18.67
C ASN A 181 -11.17 -11.02 17.87
N GLY A 182 -10.98 -9.79 17.37
CA GLY A 182 -9.86 -9.42 16.51
C GLY A 182 -9.79 -10.25 15.23
N SER A 183 -10.93 -10.65 14.67
CA SER A 183 -11.02 -11.49 13.45
C SER A 183 -11.36 -10.70 12.19
N CYS A 184 -11.18 -9.39 12.20
CA CYS A 184 -11.52 -8.57 11.03
C CYS A 184 -10.54 -8.81 9.87
N HIS A 185 -11.08 -8.81 8.67
CA HIS A 185 -10.37 -8.84 7.41
C HIS A 185 -10.66 -7.55 6.65
N VAL A 186 -9.74 -7.20 5.75
CA VAL A 186 -10.01 -6.21 4.71
C VAL A 186 -9.91 -6.91 3.37
N ASN A 187 -10.98 -6.87 2.58
CA ASN A 187 -11.01 -7.46 1.24
C ASN A 187 -11.03 -6.35 0.19
N LEU A 188 -10.19 -6.47 -0.83
CA LEU A 188 -10.42 -5.83 -2.11
C LEU A 188 -11.21 -6.81 -2.99
N VAL A 189 -12.43 -6.42 -3.35
CA VAL A 189 -13.33 -7.21 -4.19
C VAL A 189 -13.44 -6.56 -5.55
N MET A 190 -13.34 -7.34 -6.62
CA MET A 190 -13.52 -6.84 -7.97
C MET A 190 -14.47 -7.70 -8.82
N TRP A 191 -15.11 -7.05 -9.79
CA TRP A 191 -15.97 -7.69 -10.79
C TRP A 191 -16.00 -6.87 -12.08
N ALA A 192 -16.36 -7.51 -13.18
CA ALA A 192 -16.37 -6.91 -14.51
C ALA A 192 -17.65 -7.21 -15.30
N TRP A 193 -18.09 -6.26 -16.12
CA TRP A 193 -19.25 -6.44 -16.99
C TRP A 193 -19.22 -5.58 -18.26
N HIS A 194 -19.92 -6.04 -19.29
CA HIS A 194 -20.22 -5.31 -20.51
C HIS A 194 -21.45 -5.94 -21.19
N PRO A 195 -22.42 -5.17 -21.75
CA PRO A 195 -23.62 -5.73 -22.39
C PRO A 195 -23.33 -6.75 -23.50
N ASP A 196 -22.23 -6.56 -24.24
CA ASP A 196 -21.82 -7.44 -25.35
C ASP A 196 -20.99 -8.66 -24.89
N ALA A 197 -20.81 -8.85 -23.58
CA ALA A 197 -20.08 -10.00 -23.07
C ALA A 197 -20.83 -11.32 -23.36
N ARG A 198 -20.06 -12.39 -23.60
CA ARG A 198 -20.61 -13.73 -23.73
C ARG A 198 -20.89 -14.38 -22.37
N SER A 199 -21.84 -15.30 -22.37
CA SER A 199 -22.08 -16.19 -21.23
C SER A 199 -20.96 -17.23 -21.07
N GLY A 200 -20.81 -17.76 -19.85
CA GLY A 200 -19.96 -18.93 -19.58
C GLY A 200 -18.45 -18.64 -19.46
N ASP A 201 -18.08 -17.51 -18.85
CA ASP A 201 -16.69 -17.12 -18.54
C ASP A 201 -15.71 -17.05 -19.73
N ALA A 202 -16.23 -17.03 -20.96
CA ALA A 202 -15.44 -16.93 -22.19
C ALA A 202 -14.67 -15.60 -22.27
N ASP A 203 -15.24 -14.55 -21.69
CA ASP A 203 -14.70 -13.20 -21.69
C ASP A 203 -14.18 -12.86 -20.30
N LYS A 204 -12.98 -12.28 -20.24
CA LYS A 204 -12.28 -12.00 -18.98
C LYS A 204 -11.37 -10.79 -19.09
N VAL A 205 -11.16 -10.13 -17.96
CA VAL A 205 -10.04 -9.21 -17.73
C VAL A 205 -9.03 -9.89 -16.80
N LEU A 206 -7.79 -9.42 -16.86
CA LEU A 206 -6.67 -9.96 -16.09
C LEU A 206 -6.46 -9.07 -14.85
N VAL A 207 -6.24 -9.67 -13.70
CA VAL A 207 -5.82 -8.97 -12.48
C VAL A 207 -4.31 -9.14 -12.38
N GLY A 208 -3.58 -8.09 -12.68
CA GLY A 208 -2.16 -8.13 -13.00
C GLY A 208 -1.85 -7.52 -14.36
N GLY A 209 -0.64 -7.78 -14.86
CA GLY A 209 -0.12 -7.36 -16.16
C GLY A 209 -0.11 -8.46 -17.20
N ASN A 210 0.15 -8.07 -18.45
CA ASN A 210 0.69 -8.94 -19.49
C ASN A 210 1.43 -8.07 -20.50
N ASP A 211 2.39 -8.62 -21.24
CA ASP A 211 3.18 -7.87 -22.23
C ASP A 211 2.55 -7.87 -23.63
N GLY A 212 1.22 -7.87 -23.70
CA GLY A 212 0.47 -7.91 -24.96
C GLY A 212 0.48 -9.28 -25.66
N ASN A 213 1.01 -10.32 -25.04
CA ASN A 213 1.12 -11.68 -25.60
C ASN A 213 0.27 -12.72 -24.86
N TYR A 214 -0.70 -12.28 -24.06
CA TYR A 214 -1.58 -13.18 -23.30
C TYR A 214 -2.31 -14.20 -24.20
N LEU A 215 -2.69 -13.80 -25.42
CA LEU A 215 -3.37 -14.70 -26.35
C LEU A 215 -2.47 -15.84 -26.84
N ASP A 216 -1.14 -15.66 -26.79
CA ASP A 216 -0.16 -16.66 -27.24
C ASP A 216 0.26 -17.60 -26.10
N ASN A 217 0.40 -17.08 -24.88
CA ASN A 217 0.99 -17.82 -23.75
C ASN A 217 0.06 -18.04 -22.55
N GLY A 218 -1.09 -17.36 -22.49
CA GLY A 218 -2.05 -17.44 -21.38
C GLY A 218 -1.54 -16.91 -20.04
N ARG A 219 -0.43 -16.18 -20.00
CA ARG A 219 0.26 -15.78 -18.77
C ARG A 219 -0.19 -14.40 -18.27
N VAL A 220 -0.51 -14.33 -16.99
CA VAL A 220 -0.70 -13.07 -16.26
C VAL A 220 0.53 -12.82 -15.40
N ASP A 221 1.09 -11.62 -15.49
CA ASP A 221 2.17 -11.18 -14.61
C ASP A 221 1.55 -10.62 -13.32
N GLY A 222 1.76 -11.32 -12.21
CA GLY A 222 1.33 -10.89 -10.87
C GLY A 222 2.24 -9.80 -10.29
N ASP A 223 2.08 -9.52 -8.99
CA ASP A 223 2.89 -8.53 -8.27
C ASP A 223 2.70 -7.10 -8.82
N GLN A 224 1.45 -6.78 -9.16
CA GLN A 224 1.03 -5.50 -9.72
C GLN A 224 0.03 -4.76 -8.83
N GLY A 225 -0.27 -5.30 -7.65
CA GLY A 225 -1.17 -4.73 -6.67
C GLY A 225 -0.67 -4.85 -5.24
N ARG A 226 -1.10 -3.91 -4.42
CA ARG A 226 -0.81 -3.86 -2.98
C ARG A 226 -2.08 -3.44 -2.25
N LEU A 227 -2.37 -4.12 -1.13
CA LEU A 227 -3.42 -3.75 -0.19
C LEU A 227 -2.75 -3.48 1.16
N MET A 228 -2.97 -2.31 1.72
CA MET A 228 -2.34 -1.84 2.96
C MET A 228 -3.40 -1.32 3.91
N VAL A 229 -3.03 -1.13 5.17
CA VAL A 229 -3.94 -0.59 6.18
C VAL A 229 -3.22 0.33 7.17
N ILE A 230 -3.94 1.36 7.59
CA ILE A 230 -3.55 2.30 8.64
C ILE A 230 -4.72 2.39 9.59
N ARG A 231 -4.48 2.14 10.88
CA ARG A 231 -5.41 2.42 11.97
C ARG A 231 -4.90 3.61 12.74
N GLU A 232 -5.73 4.64 12.86
CA GLU A 232 -5.53 5.72 13.81
C GLU A 232 -6.59 5.65 14.92
N ARG A 233 -6.14 5.79 16.16
CA ARG A 233 -7.00 5.84 17.34
C ARG A 233 -6.70 7.13 18.07
N ARG A 234 -7.69 8.01 18.17
CA ARG A 234 -7.58 9.31 18.86
C ARG A 234 -6.39 10.15 18.34
N ILE A 235 -6.20 10.15 17.02
CA ILE A 235 -5.21 10.96 16.33
C ILE A 235 -5.93 12.14 15.69
N THR A 236 -5.39 13.34 15.88
CA THR A 236 -5.90 14.58 15.31
C THR A 236 -5.01 15.04 14.15
N GLY A 237 -5.44 16.07 13.42
CA GLY A 237 -4.64 16.66 12.34
C GLY A 237 -3.27 17.19 12.81
N GLY A 238 -3.18 17.68 14.06
CA GLY A 238 -1.93 18.20 14.63
C GLY A 238 -0.91 17.12 14.98
N ASP A 239 -1.33 15.86 15.06
CA ASP A 239 -0.46 14.72 15.35
C ASP A 239 0.30 14.20 14.12
N ARG A 240 -0.03 14.74 12.94
CA ARG A 240 0.50 14.34 11.65
C ARG A 240 1.40 15.44 11.10
N ALA A 241 2.61 15.08 10.70
CA ALA A 241 3.46 15.99 9.93
C ALA A 241 3.34 15.66 8.44
N SER A 242 2.83 16.59 7.64
CA SER A 242 2.72 16.43 6.19
C SER A 242 3.87 17.18 5.50
N ARG A 243 4.46 16.56 4.49
CA ARG A 243 5.42 17.22 3.60
C ARG A 243 5.11 16.85 2.16
N GLU A 244 5.35 17.79 1.26
CA GLU A 244 5.11 17.59 -0.17
C GLU A 244 6.30 18.10 -0.96
N THR A 245 6.58 17.43 -2.07
CA THR A 245 7.54 17.83 -3.09
C THR A 245 6.85 17.83 -4.43
N SER A 246 6.70 19.01 -5.01
CA SER A 246 6.39 19.21 -6.42
C SER A 246 7.66 19.68 -7.14
N GLY A 247 7.70 19.51 -8.47
CA GLY A 247 8.84 19.93 -9.28
C GLY A 247 8.47 21.07 -10.24
N GLY A 248 9.46 21.82 -10.69
CA GLY A 248 9.31 22.71 -11.83
C GLY A 248 9.60 21.99 -13.16
N GLY A 249 8.92 22.42 -14.21
CA GLY A 249 9.20 22.01 -15.59
C GLY A 249 8.76 20.58 -15.95
N ASP A 250 9.25 20.17 -17.12
CA ASP A 250 8.91 18.91 -17.76
C ASP A 250 10.11 17.97 -17.76
N ILE A 251 9.88 16.67 -17.55
CA ILE A 251 10.89 15.62 -17.75
C ILE A 251 10.48 14.74 -18.92
N THR A 252 11.40 14.54 -19.87
CA THR A 252 11.24 13.55 -20.93
C THR A 252 11.62 12.17 -20.41
N VAL A 253 10.74 11.19 -20.62
CA VAL A 253 11.00 9.78 -20.34
C VAL A 253 11.20 9.07 -21.67
N ASN A 254 12.38 8.46 -21.84
CA ASN A 254 12.69 7.75 -23.08
C ASN A 254 11.89 6.44 -23.16
N THR A 255 11.56 6.03 -24.38
CA THR A 255 10.76 4.81 -24.66
C THR A 255 11.60 3.53 -24.75
N SER A 256 12.82 3.56 -24.19
CA SER A 256 13.76 2.42 -24.17
C SER A 256 13.61 1.53 -22.93
N ALA A 257 12.54 1.71 -22.14
CA ALA A 257 12.30 1.06 -20.84
C ALA A 257 13.36 1.34 -19.75
N ASN A 258 14.31 2.25 -19.99
CA ASN A 258 15.27 2.67 -18.98
C ASN A 258 14.59 3.55 -17.92
N PRO A 259 14.87 3.34 -16.62
CA PRO A 259 14.28 4.14 -15.56
C PRO A 259 14.78 5.59 -15.63
N VAL A 260 13.84 6.52 -15.42
CA VAL A 260 14.11 7.95 -15.29
C VAL A 260 13.57 8.42 -13.93
N LEU A 261 14.42 9.04 -13.14
CA LEU A 261 14.00 9.68 -11.88
C LEU A 261 13.10 10.89 -12.18
N ILE A 262 11.88 10.88 -11.67
CA ILE A 262 10.91 11.97 -11.88
C ILE A 262 10.67 12.80 -10.61
N TYR A 263 10.79 12.19 -9.43
CA TYR A 263 10.73 12.88 -8.15
C TYR A 263 11.70 12.27 -7.15
N SER A 264 12.29 13.13 -6.31
CA SER A 264 13.01 12.71 -5.10
C SER A 264 12.47 13.52 -3.92
N HIS A 265 11.83 12.82 -2.99
CA HIS A 265 11.14 13.40 -1.85
C HIS A 265 11.87 13.03 -0.55
N ARG A 266 12.60 13.99 0.02
CA ARG A 266 13.25 13.79 1.32
C ARG A 266 12.19 13.65 2.42
N LEU A 267 12.23 12.60 3.24
CA LEU A 267 11.22 12.35 4.28
C LEU A 267 11.29 13.34 5.44
N LYS A 268 12.49 13.72 5.88
CA LYS A 268 12.74 14.67 6.98
C LYS A 268 13.45 15.94 6.48
N PRO A 269 13.28 17.09 7.15
CA PRO A 269 14.12 18.27 6.93
C PRO A 269 15.62 17.96 7.08
N ALA A 270 16.46 18.89 6.63
CA ALA A 270 17.90 18.79 6.84
C ALA A 270 18.24 18.80 8.34
N GLY A 271 19.11 17.88 8.77
CA GLY A 271 19.53 17.76 10.16
C GLY A 271 18.58 16.98 11.08
N GLU A 272 17.48 16.43 10.55
CA GLU A 272 16.57 15.57 11.30
C GLU A 272 16.74 14.09 10.94
N ASP A 273 16.82 13.26 11.97
CA ASP A 273 16.87 11.80 11.86
C ASP A 273 15.46 11.19 11.77
N LEU A 274 15.36 10.05 11.09
CA LEU A 274 14.21 9.17 11.25
C LEU A 274 14.33 8.42 12.58
N GLN A 275 13.29 8.48 13.40
CA GLN A 275 13.28 7.79 14.69
C GLN A 275 12.70 6.38 14.54
N ALA A 276 13.16 5.46 15.39
CA ALA A 276 12.55 4.15 15.48
C ALA A 276 11.05 4.27 15.78
N ASN A 277 10.24 3.44 15.14
CA ASN A 277 8.78 3.41 15.18
C ASN A 277 8.06 4.60 14.55
N GLU A 278 8.75 5.52 13.84
CA GLU A 278 8.03 6.43 12.95
C GLU A 278 7.34 5.66 11.84
N GLN A 279 6.12 6.09 11.49
CA GLN A 279 5.29 5.47 10.47
C GLN A 279 4.96 6.49 9.40
N PHE A 280 4.95 6.05 8.15
CA PHE A 280 4.75 6.90 7.00
C PHE A 280 3.67 6.33 6.10
N LEU A 281 2.87 7.25 5.58
CA LEU A 281 2.02 7.07 4.42
C LEU A 281 2.55 8.00 3.33
N VAL A 282 2.73 7.48 2.12
CA VAL A 282 3.24 8.23 0.97
C VAL A 282 2.28 8.10 -0.18
N GLU A 283 2.01 9.23 -0.84
CA GLU A 283 1.22 9.33 -2.06
C GLU A 283 2.07 10.00 -3.13
N ALA A 284 2.01 9.50 -4.37
CA ALA A 284 2.52 10.21 -5.53
C ALA A 284 1.42 10.44 -6.56
N ARG A 285 1.42 11.61 -7.17
CA ARG A 285 0.62 11.97 -8.33
C ARG A 285 1.58 12.32 -9.46
N ILE A 286 1.49 11.59 -10.57
CA ILE A 286 2.30 11.80 -11.76
C ILE A 286 1.36 12.17 -12.90
N VAL A 287 1.68 13.26 -13.60
CA VAL A 287 0.91 13.73 -14.76
C VAL A 287 1.79 13.63 -15.98
N THR A 288 1.35 12.83 -16.95
CA THR A 288 2.14 12.48 -18.13
C THR A 288 1.35 12.83 -19.40
N THR A 289 2.04 13.36 -20.40
CA THR A 289 1.51 13.51 -21.76
C THR A 289 2.33 12.67 -22.73
N VAL A 290 1.68 12.21 -23.80
CA VAL A 290 2.32 11.37 -24.82
C VAL A 290 1.96 11.83 -26.22
N SER A 291 2.91 11.76 -27.16
CA SER A 291 2.65 12.07 -28.57
C SER A 291 1.89 10.96 -29.29
N THR A 292 2.12 9.72 -28.88
CA THR A 292 1.51 8.48 -29.38
C THR A 292 1.30 7.55 -28.18
N ARG A 293 0.53 6.47 -28.35
CA ARG A 293 0.30 5.51 -27.27
C ARG A 293 1.63 4.98 -26.73
N ALA A 294 1.81 5.04 -25.42
CA ALA A 294 3.00 4.50 -24.76
C ALA A 294 2.66 3.92 -23.39
N ARG A 295 3.26 2.78 -23.05
CA ARG A 295 3.27 2.25 -21.70
C ARG A 295 4.03 3.22 -20.82
N PHE A 296 3.44 3.58 -19.69
CA PHE A 296 4.05 4.40 -18.66
C PHE A 296 3.90 3.68 -17.33
N SER A 297 5.01 3.14 -16.83
CA SER A 297 5.06 2.43 -15.56
C SER A 297 5.88 3.22 -14.55
N THR A 298 5.48 3.14 -13.28
CA THR A 298 6.12 3.88 -12.19
C THR A 298 6.37 2.98 -11.00
N GLU A 299 7.38 3.34 -10.22
CA GLU A 299 7.77 2.63 -9.00
C GLU A 299 8.22 3.67 -7.97
N MET A 300 7.90 3.42 -6.70
CA MET A 300 8.41 4.20 -5.57
C MET A 300 9.31 3.33 -4.71
N PHE A 301 10.48 3.83 -4.36
CA PHE A 301 11.39 3.13 -3.46
C PHE A 301 12.10 4.09 -2.50
N LEU A 302 12.59 3.54 -1.40
CA LEU A 302 13.35 4.27 -0.40
C LEU A 302 14.84 4.19 -0.69
N THR A 303 15.55 5.30 -0.51
CA THR A 303 16.99 5.38 -0.80
C THR A 303 17.67 6.45 0.05
N ARG A 304 18.99 6.31 0.23
CA ARG A 304 19.86 7.36 0.79
C ARG A 304 20.35 8.34 -0.28
N ASN A 305 20.33 7.94 -1.56
CA ASN A 305 20.81 8.75 -2.66
C ASN A 305 19.62 9.40 -3.38
N PRO A 306 19.47 10.74 -3.36
CA PRO A 306 18.36 11.42 -4.02
C PRO A 306 18.34 11.21 -5.54
N ASN A 307 19.47 10.82 -6.15
CA ASN A 307 19.60 10.60 -7.58
C ASN A 307 19.50 9.12 -7.99
N ALA A 308 19.22 8.20 -7.06
CA ALA A 308 19.08 6.79 -7.39
C ALA A 308 17.89 6.55 -8.33
N ILE A 309 18.07 5.61 -9.26
CA ILE A 309 17.06 5.18 -10.25
C ILE A 309 16.65 3.72 -10.06
N ASP A 310 17.16 3.10 -9.00
CA ASP A 310 16.86 1.75 -8.53
C ASP A 310 16.86 1.73 -6.99
N GLY A 311 16.11 0.79 -6.42
CA GLY A 311 15.97 0.61 -4.98
C GLY A 311 16.53 -0.74 -4.52
N ASN A 312 17.51 -0.71 -3.62
CA ASN A 312 17.93 -1.90 -2.87
C ASN A 312 17.25 -2.00 -1.49
N GLY A 313 16.23 -1.17 -1.24
CA GLY A 313 15.64 -0.98 0.07
C GLY A 313 16.58 -0.26 1.05
N VAL A 314 16.07 -0.02 2.26
CA VAL A 314 16.86 0.53 3.38
C VAL A 314 16.68 -0.44 4.55
N GLU A 315 17.79 -1.03 5.03
CA GLU A 315 17.90 -2.10 6.06
C GLU A 315 17.35 -1.73 7.47
N ALA A 316 16.55 -0.68 7.58
CA ALA A 316 15.95 -0.16 8.81
C ALA A 316 14.50 0.28 8.59
N ILE A 317 13.91 -0.11 7.46
CA ILE A 317 12.55 0.25 7.09
C ILE A 317 11.83 -1.01 6.63
N THR A 318 10.62 -1.20 7.15
CA THR A 318 9.73 -2.29 6.78
C THR A 318 8.45 -1.74 6.14
N PRO A 319 8.04 -2.24 4.97
CA PRO A 319 8.74 -3.22 4.15
C PRO A 319 9.92 -2.59 3.37
N ALA A 320 10.83 -3.42 2.85
CA ALA A 320 11.94 -2.94 2.03
C ALA A 320 11.47 -2.41 0.66
N ALA A 321 10.54 -3.15 0.02
CA ALA A 321 9.80 -2.71 -1.16
C ALA A 321 8.47 -2.11 -0.72
N ILE A 322 8.27 -0.82 -0.98
CA ILE A 322 7.12 -0.07 -0.45
C ILE A 322 5.95 0.05 -1.43
N ASN A 323 6.15 -0.32 -2.70
CA ASN A 323 5.18 -0.20 -3.78
C ASN A 323 5.53 -1.16 -4.94
N GLU A 324 4.56 -1.44 -5.82
CA GLU A 324 4.79 -2.30 -6.99
C GLU A 324 5.24 -1.52 -8.22
N HIS A 325 5.90 -2.20 -9.15
CA HIS A 325 6.16 -1.64 -10.46
C HIS A 325 5.01 -2.00 -11.42
N ASN A 326 4.08 -1.06 -11.61
CA ASN A 326 2.90 -1.19 -12.47
C ASN A 326 2.68 0.10 -13.29
N GLY A 327 1.73 0.08 -14.23
CA GLY A 327 1.48 1.23 -15.09
C GLY A 327 0.21 1.18 -15.94
N VAL A 328 0.11 2.14 -16.83
CA VAL A 328 -1.01 2.37 -17.75
C VAL A 328 -0.44 2.64 -19.15
N ASN A 329 -1.13 2.26 -20.23
CA ASN A 329 -0.80 2.88 -21.52
C ASN A 329 -1.49 4.23 -21.63
N CYS A 330 -0.70 5.29 -21.60
CA CYS A 330 -1.20 6.63 -21.84
C CYS A 330 -1.48 6.79 -23.34
N THR A 331 -2.57 7.48 -23.67
CA THR A 331 -2.96 7.79 -25.05
C THR A 331 -2.85 9.28 -25.34
N PRO A 332 -2.65 9.70 -26.61
CA PRO A 332 -2.68 11.10 -26.99
C PRO A 332 -4.04 11.76 -26.73
N GLY A 333 -4.07 13.09 -26.73
CA GLY A 333 -5.31 13.87 -26.60
C GLY A 333 -5.67 14.31 -25.18
N GLY A 334 -4.84 13.99 -24.17
CA GLY A 334 -5.03 14.44 -22.80
C GLY A 334 -3.86 14.10 -21.89
N ALA A 335 -3.91 14.61 -20.65
CA ALA A 335 -2.97 14.24 -19.62
C ALA A 335 -3.39 12.93 -18.94
N CYS A 336 -2.48 11.97 -18.91
CA CYS A 336 -2.58 10.69 -18.22
C CYS A 336 -2.14 10.90 -16.76
N VAL A 337 -3.02 10.61 -15.80
CA VAL A 337 -2.71 10.79 -14.37
C VAL A 337 -2.47 9.42 -13.74
N THR A 338 -1.23 9.15 -13.35
CA THR A 338 -0.87 7.97 -12.56
C THR A 338 -0.79 8.35 -11.08
N ARG A 339 -1.25 7.47 -10.21
CA ARG A 339 -1.16 7.64 -8.75
C ARG A 339 -0.48 6.44 -8.14
N LYS A 340 0.22 6.64 -7.04
CA LYS A 340 0.88 5.60 -6.25
C LYS A 340 0.64 5.83 -4.77
N VAL A 341 0.54 4.75 -4.02
CA VAL A 341 0.39 4.78 -2.56
C VAL A 341 1.31 3.77 -1.91
N ALA A 342 1.84 4.12 -0.73
CA ALA A 342 2.73 3.25 0.03
C ALA A 342 2.63 3.53 1.53
N VAL A 343 2.86 2.51 2.36
CA VAL A 343 3.06 2.67 3.80
C VAL A 343 4.33 1.97 4.23
N PHE A 344 5.02 2.52 5.22
CA PHE A 344 6.19 1.86 5.83
C PHE A 344 6.47 2.39 7.24
N ARG A 345 7.18 1.59 8.01
CA ARG A 345 7.64 1.94 9.36
C ARG A 345 9.16 1.94 9.42
N VAL A 346 9.71 2.80 10.27
CA VAL A 346 11.13 2.83 10.58
C VAL A 346 11.38 1.88 11.75
N ASP A 347 12.13 0.81 11.54
CA ASP A 347 12.38 -0.21 12.59
C ASP A 347 13.43 0.26 13.60
N ARG A 348 14.41 1.06 13.15
CA ARG A 348 15.49 1.61 13.97
C ARG A 348 15.87 3.01 13.51
N ARG A 349 16.45 3.82 14.41
CA ARG A 349 16.89 5.19 14.09
C ARG A 349 17.82 5.20 12.87
N ILE A 350 17.61 6.19 11.99
CA ILE A 350 18.44 6.42 10.79
C ILE A 350 18.93 7.87 10.82
N GLY A 351 20.24 8.04 10.93
CA GLY A 351 20.90 9.36 11.01
C GLY A 351 21.17 10.03 9.66
N ASP A 352 20.86 9.37 8.55
CA ASP A 352 21.06 9.91 7.20
C ASP A 352 19.75 10.37 6.58
N ALA A 353 19.87 11.22 5.56
CA ALA A 353 18.74 11.60 4.73
C ALA A 353 18.18 10.38 3.99
N ILE A 354 16.88 10.12 4.18
CA ILE A 354 16.13 9.15 3.39
C ILE A 354 15.16 9.88 2.46
N TYR A 355 15.10 9.37 1.24
CA TYR A 355 14.26 9.86 0.16
C TYR A 355 13.30 8.78 -0.28
N VAL A 356 12.09 9.18 -0.64
CA VAL A 356 11.24 8.43 -1.56
C VAL A 356 11.59 8.91 -2.96
N ASN A 357 12.19 8.04 -3.75
CA ASN A 357 12.39 8.29 -5.17
C ASN A 357 11.24 7.66 -5.95
N VAL A 358 10.75 8.41 -6.94
CA VAL A 358 9.77 7.93 -7.91
C VAL A 358 10.44 7.91 -9.26
N ILE A 359 10.47 6.73 -9.87
CA ILE A 359 10.97 6.54 -11.23
C ILE A 359 9.83 6.27 -12.18
N ALA A 360 10.08 6.57 -13.45
CA ALA A 360 9.21 6.19 -14.55
C ALA A 360 10.00 5.39 -15.59
N LYS A 361 9.34 4.39 -16.18
CA LYS A 361 9.80 3.67 -17.37
C LYS A 361 8.73 3.83 -18.44
N SER A 362 9.17 3.93 -19.70
CA SER A 362 8.26 3.95 -20.81
C SER A 362 8.70 3.04 -21.95
N ALA A 363 7.72 2.47 -22.65
CA ALA A 363 7.91 1.66 -23.84
C ALA A 363 6.73 1.88 -24.80
N VAL A 364 6.96 1.71 -26.10
CA VAL A 364 5.87 1.72 -27.10
C VAL A 364 5.48 0.27 -27.38
N PRO A 365 4.25 -0.16 -27.07
CA PRO A 365 3.78 -1.50 -27.43
C PRO A 365 3.90 -1.73 -28.94
N GLY A 366 4.50 -2.86 -29.35
CA GLY A 366 4.78 -3.17 -30.76
C GLY A 366 6.02 -2.47 -31.36
N GLY A 367 6.74 -1.66 -30.57
CA GLY A 367 7.94 -0.95 -31.01
C GLY A 367 7.67 0.46 -31.57
N GLY A 368 8.75 1.19 -31.85
CA GLY A 368 8.70 2.59 -32.32
C GLY A 368 9.16 3.58 -31.25
N SER A 369 8.78 4.86 -31.43
CA SER A 369 9.11 5.92 -30.49
C SER A 369 7.90 6.80 -30.19
N ALA A 370 7.86 7.29 -28.95
CA ALA A 370 6.91 8.29 -28.49
C ALA A 370 7.67 9.35 -27.70
N ARG A 371 7.23 10.61 -27.80
CA ARG A 371 7.60 11.64 -26.83
C ARG A 371 6.70 11.43 -25.61
N VAL A 372 7.31 11.12 -24.47
CA VAL A 372 6.63 10.94 -23.19
C VAL A 372 7.17 11.98 -22.23
N THR A 373 6.28 12.81 -21.69
CA THR A 373 6.65 13.97 -20.89
C THR A 373 5.90 13.97 -19.57
N VAL A 374 6.64 14.01 -18.46
CA VAL A 374 6.08 14.17 -17.11
C VAL A 374 6.05 15.65 -16.76
N GLN A 375 4.86 16.17 -16.48
CA GLN A 375 4.59 17.56 -16.10
C GLN A 375 4.74 17.70 -14.59
N ARG A 376 5.95 18.07 -14.12
CA ARG A 376 6.26 17.99 -12.68
C ARG A 376 5.55 19.03 -11.83
N ASN A 377 5.18 20.15 -12.44
CA ASN A 377 4.40 21.23 -11.83
C ASN A 377 2.95 20.83 -11.56
N ALA A 378 2.44 19.82 -12.28
CA ALA A 378 1.12 19.27 -12.06
C ALA A 378 1.17 18.08 -11.09
N GLY A 379 2.26 17.32 -11.03
CA GLY A 379 2.39 16.20 -10.09
C GLY A 379 3.04 16.56 -8.74
N SER A 380 3.05 15.60 -7.83
CA SER A 380 3.67 15.74 -6.51
C SER A 380 3.99 14.38 -5.86
N VAL A 381 4.88 14.40 -4.87
CA VAL A 381 5.06 13.32 -3.90
C VAL A 381 4.81 13.89 -2.52
N ARG A 382 3.91 13.28 -1.76
CA ARG A 382 3.51 13.72 -0.43
C ARG A 382 3.75 12.60 0.57
N SER A 383 4.32 12.95 1.72
CA SER A 383 4.39 12.05 2.88
C SER A 383 3.58 12.61 4.04
N LEU A 384 2.95 11.71 4.76
CA LEU A 384 2.30 11.92 6.04
C LEU A 384 3.07 11.09 7.07
N ARG A 385 3.67 11.76 8.05
CA ARG A 385 4.48 11.16 9.11
C ARG A 385 3.70 11.11 10.41
N TYR A 386 3.70 9.94 11.04
CA TYR A 386 3.29 9.74 12.42
C TYR A 386 4.54 9.60 13.30
N ALA A 387 4.59 10.39 14.37
CA ALA A 387 5.71 10.37 15.31
C ALA A 387 5.78 9.03 16.07
N ALA A 388 7.00 8.62 16.44
CA ALA A 388 7.28 7.37 17.15
C ALA A 388 6.43 7.14 18.41
N ARG A 389 6.09 8.22 19.14
CA ARG A 389 5.25 8.17 20.35
C ARG A 389 3.86 7.58 20.13
N PHE A 390 3.39 7.56 18.88
CA PHE A 390 2.08 7.02 18.52
C PHE A 390 2.12 5.55 18.11
N ALA A 391 3.28 4.94 17.92
CA ALA A 391 3.37 3.55 17.49
C ALA A 391 2.92 2.58 18.60
N ARG A 392 1.82 1.84 18.36
CA ARG A 392 1.31 0.79 19.27
C ARG A 392 0.56 -0.31 18.53
#